data_AF-A0A290XAQ4-F1
#
_entry.id   AF-A0A290XAQ4-F1
#
_cell.length_a   1.000
_cell.length_b   1.000
_cell.length_c   1.000
_cell.angle_alpha   90.00
_cell.angle_beta   90.00
_cell.angle_gamma   90.00
#
_symmetry.space_group_name_H-M   'P 1'
#
loop_
_entity.id
_entity.type
_entity.pdbx_description
1 polymer ?
#
loop_
_entity_poly.entity_id
_entity_poly.type
_entity_poly.pdbx_seq_one_letter_code
_entity_poly.pdbx_strand_id
1 'polypeptide(L)'
;MTAAELLLAVMAIALAVLLARGSHPAIACMLVASALAVSALLFLPTGMLGDWVGMDHVHRLYALTRTTPLDPPEWIHVIAFAWLGLLIWVGRAGLRGWPGLLLIACLGIGAELAQWLADGREAGFGDAAFNVAGGVCGVLIAVAARYLLKHGQARPPAR
;
A
#
# COMPACT_ATOMS: atom_id res chain seq x y z
N MET A 1 -10.43 -24.69 0.54
CA MET A 1 -10.06 -23.49 1.27
C MET A 1 -9.27 -23.90 2.50
N THR A 2 -7.99 -23.56 2.60
CA THR A 2 -7.12 -23.87 3.73
C THR A 2 -7.45 -22.95 4.92
N ALA A 3 -6.98 -23.30 6.13
CA ALA A 3 -7.15 -22.45 7.31
C ALA A 3 -6.44 -21.08 7.15
N ALA A 4 -5.31 -21.07 6.44
CA ALA A 4 -4.60 -19.85 6.05
C ALA A 4 -5.47 -18.95 5.17
N GLU A 5 -6.04 -19.49 4.10
CA GLU A 5 -6.92 -18.73 3.19
C GLU A 5 -8.14 -18.12 3.92
N LEU A 6 -8.71 -18.87 4.87
CA LEU A 6 -9.80 -18.37 5.71
C LEU A 6 -9.35 -17.21 6.61
N LEU A 7 -8.19 -17.34 7.26
CA LEU A 7 -7.62 -16.29 8.10
C LEU A 7 -7.34 -15.02 7.29
N LEU A 8 -6.78 -15.16 6.09
CA LEU A 8 -6.56 -14.05 5.16
C LEU A 8 -7.86 -13.34 4.78
N ALA A 9 -8.88 -14.11 4.43
CA ALA A 9 -10.19 -13.56 4.09
C ALA A 9 -10.79 -12.78 5.27
N VAL A 10 -10.73 -13.32 6.49
CA VAL A 10 -11.20 -12.66 7.71
C VAL A 10 -10.42 -11.37 7.98
N MET A 11 -9.10 -11.39 7.85
CA MET A 11 -8.26 -10.19 8.01
C MET A 11 -8.59 -9.12 6.98
N ALA A 12 -8.77 -9.50 5.70
CA ALA A 12 -9.14 -8.59 4.64
C ALA A 12 -10.50 -7.93 4.90
N ILE A 13 -11.51 -8.71 5.32
CA ILE A 13 -12.84 -8.20 5.68
C ILE A 13 -12.75 -7.27 6.89
N ALA A 14 -12.05 -7.68 7.95
CA ALA A 14 -11.89 -6.87 9.15
C ALA A 14 -11.23 -5.53 8.83
N LEU A 15 -10.21 -5.52 7.99
CA LEU A 15 -9.55 -4.32 7.52
C LEU A 15 -10.50 -3.45 6.68
N ALA A 16 -11.24 -4.04 5.74
CA ALA A 16 -12.20 -3.31 4.91
C ALA A 16 -13.27 -2.62 5.77
N VAL A 17 -13.81 -3.32 6.77
CA VAL A 17 -14.76 -2.77 7.74
C VAL A 17 -14.12 -1.63 8.55
N LEU A 18 -12.90 -1.82 9.04
CA LEU A 18 -12.16 -0.81 9.80
C LEU A 18 -11.92 0.47 8.97
N LEU A 19 -11.52 0.31 7.71
CA LEU A 19 -11.28 1.41 6.78
C LEU A 19 -12.58 2.12 6.39
N ALA A 20 -13.69 1.38 6.24
CA ALA A 20 -15.00 1.94 5.91
C ALA A 20 -15.64 2.70 7.08
N ARG A 21 -15.42 2.25 8.32
CA ARG A 21 -16.13 2.75 9.52
C ARG A 21 -15.87 4.24 9.75
N GLY A 22 -16.89 5.09 9.55
CA GLY A 22 -16.79 6.53 9.77
C GLY A 22 -16.16 7.32 8.61
N SER A 23 -15.97 6.69 7.44
CA SER A 23 -15.61 7.37 6.20
C SER A 23 -16.83 7.67 5.34
N HIS A 24 -16.73 8.67 4.48
CA HIS A 24 -17.69 8.85 3.39
C HIS A 24 -17.71 7.59 2.49
N PRO A 25 -18.86 7.10 2.00
CA PRO A 25 -18.96 5.84 1.26
C PRO A 25 -18.02 5.75 0.04
N ALA A 26 -17.86 6.86 -0.70
CA ALA A 26 -16.93 6.90 -1.84
C ALA A 26 -15.45 6.71 -1.41
N ILE A 27 -15.05 7.30 -0.28
CA ILE A 27 -13.69 7.15 0.25
C ILE A 27 -13.50 5.72 0.78
N ALA A 28 -14.50 5.17 1.47
CA ALA A 28 -14.49 3.79 1.93
C ALA A 28 -14.33 2.82 0.74
N CYS A 29 -15.13 3.00 -0.32
CA CYS A 29 -15.04 2.19 -1.53
C CYS A 29 -13.65 2.30 -2.18
N MET A 30 -13.11 3.50 -2.32
CA MET A 30 -11.76 3.72 -2.88
C MET A 30 -10.66 3.05 -2.03
N LEU A 31 -10.74 3.16 -0.70
CA LEU A 31 -9.79 2.53 0.22
C LEU A 31 -9.86 1.01 0.14
N VAL A 32 -11.07 0.43 0.17
CA VAL A 32 -11.27 -1.01 0.09
C VAL A 32 -10.81 -1.54 -1.27
N ALA A 33 -11.20 -0.89 -2.37
CA ALA A 33 -10.78 -1.28 -3.72
C ALA A 33 -9.25 -1.21 -3.86
N SER A 34 -8.60 -0.17 -3.33
CA SER A 34 -7.14 -0.05 -3.35
C SER A 34 -6.45 -1.11 -2.50
N ALA A 35 -6.98 -1.40 -1.31
CA ALA A 35 -6.43 -2.45 -0.44
C ALA A 35 -6.56 -3.85 -1.09
N LEU A 36 -7.69 -4.12 -1.74
CA LEU A 36 -7.89 -5.36 -2.49
C LEU A 36 -6.97 -5.44 -3.70
N ALA A 37 -6.78 -4.34 -4.45
CA ALA A 37 -5.88 -4.30 -5.58
C ALA A 37 -4.41 -4.52 -5.16
N VAL A 38 -3.97 -3.88 -4.08
CA VAL A 38 -2.64 -4.12 -3.51
C VAL A 38 -2.49 -5.56 -3.04
N SER A 39 -3.48 -6.11 -2.32
CA SER A 39 -3.47 -7.51 -1.92
C SER A 39 -3.33 -8.42 -3.14
N ALA A 40 -4.20 -8.27 -4.14
CA ALA A 40 -4.12 -9.05 -5.37
C ALA A 40 -2.74 -8.95 -6.04
N LEU A 41 -2.16 -7.75 -6.09
CA LEU A 41 -0.83 -7.52 -6.65
C LEU A 41 0.28 -8.25 -5.88
N LEU A 42 0.22 -8.29 -4.54
CA LEU A 42 1.21 -8.95 -3.68
C LEU A 42 1.12 -10.47 -3.74
N PHE A 43 -0.06 -11.02 -4.00
CA PHE A 43 -0.28 -12.46 -4.12
C PHE A 43 -0.24 -12.97 -5.57
N LEU A 44 -0.14 -12.09 -6.56
CA LEU A 44 -0.13 -12.50 -7.96
C LEU A 44 1.22 -13.17 -8.30
N PRO A 45 1.22 -14.37 -8.91
CA PRO A 45 2.44 -14.96 -9.47
C PRO A 45 3.04 -14.05 -10.55
N THR A 46 4.36 -13.86 -10.54
CA THR A 46 5.06 -13.00 -11.50
C THR A 46 4.78 -13.39 -12.96
N GLY A 47 4.60 -14.70 -13.24
CA GLY A 47 4.21 -15.19 -14.55
C GLY A 47 2.86 -14.64 -15.03
N MET A 48 1.84 -14.65 -14.15
CA MET A 48 0.53 -14.07 -14.46
C MET A 48 0.61 -12.55 -14.65
N LEU A 49 1.46 -11.87 -13.89
CA LEU A 49 1.69 -10.43 -14.06
C LEU A 49 2.32 -10.11 -15.43
N GLY A 50 3.26 -10.95 -15.88
CA GLY A 50 3.85 -10.89 -17.21
C GLY A 50 2.83 -11.12 -18.33
N ASP A 51 1.90 -12.07 -18.14
CA ASP A 51 0.84 -12.35 -19.11
C ASP A 51 -0.18 -11.20 -19.22
N TRP A 52 -0.51 -10.53 -18.11
CA TRP A 52 -1.50 -9.45 -18.11
C TRP A 52 -0.94 -8.11 -18.58
N VAL A 53 0.27 -7.76 -18.15
CA VAL A 53 0.88 -6.45 -18.42
C VAL A 53 1.81 -6.51 -19.64
N GLY A 54 2.25 -7.70 -20.03
CA GLY A 54 3.23 -7.92 -21.07
C GLY A 54 4.67 -7.84 -20.55
N MET A 55 5.50 -8.80 -20.98
CA MET A 55 6.90 -8.90 -20.54
C MET A 55 7.74 -7.66 -20.84
N ASP A 56 7.41 -6.88 -21.88
CA ASP A 56 8.11 -5.62 -22.19
C ASP A 56 7.94 -4.56 -21.10
N HIS A 57 6.80 -4.53 -20.41
CA HIS A 57 6.57 -3.61 -19.30
C HIS A 57 7.31 -4.09 -18.05
N VAL A 58 7.33 -5.41 -17.81
CA VAL A 58 8.11 -6.01 -16.72
C VAL A 58 9.59 -5.69 -16.92
N HIS A 59 10.15 -5.92 -18.11
CA HIS A 59 11.55 -5.60 -18.40
C HIS A 59 11.86 -4.11 -18.25
N ARG A 60 10.93 -3.22 -18.63
CA ARG A 60 11.10 -1.77 -18.40
C ARG A 60 11.11 -1.43 -16.92
N LEU A 61 10.25 -2.05 -16.10
CA LEU A 61 10.29 -1.88 -14.66
C LEU A 61 11.64 -2.35 -14.09
N TYR A 62 12.11 -3.53 -14.48
CA TYR A 62 13.44 -4.02 -14.12
C TYR A 62 14.56 -3.06 -14.55
N ALA A 63 14.48 -2.48 -15.75
CA ALA A 63 15.46 -1.52 -16.22
C ALA A 63 15.48 -0.23 -15.39
N LEU A 64 14.31 0.25 -14.96
CA LEU A 64 14.18 1.46 -14.11
C LEU A 64 14.73 1.24 -12.70
N THR A 65 14.60 0.03 -12.14
CA THR A 65 15.03 -0.24 -10.77
C THR A 65 16.50 -0.66 -10.67
N ARG A 66 17.16 -1.03 -11.79
CA ARG A 66 18.59 -1.41 -11.83
C ARG A 66 19.57 -0.36 -11.29
N THR A 67 19.18 0.91 -11.23
CA THR A 67 20.01 1.99 -10.68
C THR A 67 19.84 2.17 -9.17
N THR A 68 19.05 1.30 -8.54
CA THR A 68 18.71 1.38 -7.12
C THR A 68 19.16 0.09 -6.44
N PRO A 69 19.39 0.09 -5.11
CA PRO A 69 19.75 -1.12 -4.39
C PRO A 69 18.57 -2.11 -4.23
N LEU A 70 17.38 -1.77 -4.72
CA LEU A 70 16.17 -2.56 -4.55
C LEU A 70 15.80 -3.30 -5.82
N ASP A 71 15.37 -4.55 -5.66
CA ASP A 71 14.81 -5.36 -6.72
C ASP A 71 13.38 -4.89 -7.08
N PRO A 72 12.87 -5.20 -8.29
CA PRO A 72 11.53 -4.79 -8.70
C PRO A 72 10.39 -5.23 -7.77
N PRO A 73 10.38 -6.46 -7.21
CA PRO A 73 9.38 -6.84 -6.22
C PRO A 73 9.39 -5.92 -4.99
N GLU A 74 10.57 -5.58 -4.47
CA GLU A 74 10.71 -4.67 -3.32
C GLU A 74 10.17 -3.27 -3.66
N TRP A 75 10.42 -2.77 -4.87
CA TRP A 75 9.81 -1.52 -5.34
C TRP A 75 8.29 -1.59 -5.41
N ILE A 76 7.72 -2.72 -5.86
CA ILE A 76 6.27 -2.92 -5.88
C ILE A 76 5.71 -2.82 -4.47
N HIS A 77 6.35 -3.47 -3.48
CA HIS A 77 5.98 -3.39 -2.08
C HIS A 77 6.01 -1.94 -1.57
N VAL A 78 7.11 -1.22 -1.79
CA VAL A 78 7.26 0.20 -1.40
C VAL A 78 6.17 1.08 -2.03
N ILE A 79 5.94 0.96 -3.34
CA ILE A 79 4.98 1.80 -4.08
C ILE A 79 3.54 1.49 -3.65
N ALA A 80 3.20 0.20 -3.55
CA ALA A 80 1.86 -0.23 -3.17
C ALA A 80 1.50 0.23 -1.76
N PHE A 81 2.43 0.10 -0.81
CA PHE A 81 2.20 0.59 0.54
C PHE A 81 2.26 2.11 0.65
N ALA A 82 3.11 2.80 -0.12
CA ALA A 82 3.08 4.27 -0.20
C ALA A 82 1.73 4.78 -0.69
N TRP A 83 1.13 4.12 -1.69
CA TRP A 83 -0.22 4.42 -2.12
C TRP A 83 -1.24 4.23 -0.99
N LEU A 84 -1.22 3.10 -0.28
CA LEU A 84 -2.14 2.86 0.84
C LEU A 84 -1.95 3.86 1.98
N GLY A 85 -0.71 4.14 2.37
CA GLY A 85 -0.39 5.12 3.41
C GLY A 85 -0.89 6.52 3.07
N LEU A 86 -0.71 6.95 1.82
CA LEU A 86 -1.25 8.20 1.28
C LEU A 86 -2.78 8.23 1.39
N LEU A 87 -3.46 7.21 0.87
CA LEU A 87 -4.93 7.16 0.87
C LEU A 87 -5.52 7.12 2.28
N ILE A 88 -4.93 6.32 3.19
CA ILE A 88 -5.35 6.26 4.59
C ILE A 88 -5.21 7.66 5.21
N TRP A 89 -4.06 8.32 5.04
CA TRP A 89 -3.81 9.62 5.67
C TRP A 89 -4.72 10.74 5.14
N VAL A 90 -4.97 10.74 3.83
CA VAL A 90 -5.87 11.70 3.19
C VAL A 90 -7.33 11.42 3.56
N GLY A 91 -7.77 10.17 3.37
CA GLY A 91 -9.17 9.74 3.48
C GLY A 91 -9.67 9.48 4.90
N ARG A 92 -8.79 9.32 5.89
CA ARG A 92 -9.16 8.99 7.28
C ARG A 92 -8.63 10.03 8.26
N ALA A 93 -9.36 11.12 8.44
CA ALA A 93 -8.97 12.19 9.35
C ALA A 93 -8.70 11.69 10.79
N GLY A 94 -9.52 10.73 11.29
CA GLY A 94 -9.36 10.14 12.62
C GLY A 94 -8.16 9.19 12.76
N LEU A 95 -7.49 8.82 11.66
CA LEU A 95 -6.26 8.02 11.68
C LEU A 95 -5.01 8.87 11.48
N ARG A 96 -5.13 10.21 11.41
CA ARG A 96 -3.96 11.08 11.30
C ARG A 96 -3.23 11.09 12.64
N GLY A 97 -1.93 10.79 12.62
CA GLY A 97 -1.07 10.68 13.79
C GLY A 97 -0.66 9.24 14.07
N TRP A 98 -0.38 8.93 15.33
CA TRP A 98 0.11 7.62 15.75
C TRP A 98 -0.83 6.45 15.41
N PRO A 99 -2.17 6.54 15.54
CA PRO A 99 -3.06 5.43 15.17
C PRO A 99 -2.94 5.00 13.70
N GLY A 100 -2.76 5.94 12.77
CA GLY A 100 -2.56 5.62 11.36
C GLY A 100 -1.19 5.02 11.07
N LEU A 101 -0.14 5.51 11.74
CA LEU A 101 1.19 4.92 11.65
C LEU A 101 1.21 3.48 12.18
N LEU A 102 0.54 3.23 13.31
CA LEU A 102 0.38 1.89 13.86
C LEU A 102 -0.41 1.00 12.89
N LEU A 103 -1.50 1.50 12.30
CA LEU A 103 -2.25 0.75 11.29
C LEU A 103 -1.36 0.39 10.10
N ILE A 104 -0.58 1.33 9.58
CA ILE A 104 0.37 1.08 8.47
C ILE A 104 1.39 0.02 8.86
N ALA A 105 1.95 0.09 10.06
CA ALA A 105 2.88 -0.92 10.57
C ALA A 105 2.23 -2.31 10.62
N CYS A 106 1.02 -2.39 11.20
CA CYS A 106 0.24 -3.63 11.25
C CYS A 106 -0.10 -4.17 9.85
N LEU A 107 -0.38 -3.31 8.88
CA LEU A 107 -0.64 -3.72 7.50
C LEU A 107 0.60 -4.27 6.82
N GLY A 108 1.75 -3.61 6.97
CA GLY A 108 3.00 -4.04 6.34
C GLY A 108 3.48 -5.38 6.87
N ILE A 109 3.40 -5.57 8.20
CA ILE A 109 3.72 -6.84 8.85
C ILE A 109 2.66 -7.91 8.53
N GLY A 110 1.38 -7.53 8.56
CA GLY A 110 0.27 -8.44 8.30
C GLY A 110 0.28 -8.99 6.88
N ALA A 111 0.68 -8.20 5.89
CA ALA A 111 0.85 -8.67 4.51
C ALA A 111 1.96 -9.72 4.38
N GLU A 112 3.06 -9.56 5.13
CA GLU A 112 4.16 -10.52 5.13
C GLU A 112 3.76 -11.84 5.81
N LEU A 113 3.12 -11.75 6.98
CA LEU A 113 2.56 -12.92 7.66
C LEU A 113 1.53 -13.63 6.78
N ALA A 114 0.78 -12.86 6.00
CA ALA A 114 -0.19 -13.39 5.07
C ALA A 114 0.47 -14.15 3.90
N GLN A 115 1.58 -13.65 3.38
CA GLN A 115 2.38 -14.34 2.36
C GLN A 115 3.06 -15.59 2.93
N TRP A 116 3.54 -15.55 4.18
CA TRP A 116 4.10 -16.72 4.86
C TRP A 116 3.11 -17.87 4.99
N LEU A 117 1.83 -17.54 5.19
CA LEU A 117 0.74 -18.51 5.28
C LEU A 117 0.24 -18.99 3.91
N ALA A 118 0.61 -18.33 2.82
CA ALA A 118 0.26 -18.73 1.47
C ALA A 118 1.32 -19.69 0.91
N ASP A 119 0.88 -20.78 0.30
CA ASP A 119 1.79 -21.80 -0.22
C ASP A 119 2.70 -21.22 -1.33
N GLY A 120 4.01 -21.41 -1.19
CA GLY A 120 4.97 -21.18 -2.28
C GLY A 120 5.67 -19.81 -2.31
N ARG A 121 5.56 -18.98 -1.27
CA ARG A 121 6.47 -17.83 -1.06
C ARG A 121 7.22 -17.95 0.26
N GLU A 122 8.51 -17.65 0.23
CA GLU A 122 9.29 -17.45 1.45
C GLU A 122 9.04 -16.04 1.96
N ALA A 123 8.59 -15.93 3.21
CA ALA A 123 8.41 -14.64 3.84
C ALA A 123 9.75 -14.07 4.31
N GLY A 124 10.00 -12.80 4.00
CA GLY A 124 11.19 -12.05 4.34
C GLY A 124 10.89 -10.93 5.34
N PHE A 125 11.68 -10.84 6.41
CA PHE A 125 11.64 -9.66 7.30
C PHE A 125 11.91 -8.36 6.53
N GLY A 126 12.69 -8.41 5.44
CA GLY A 126 12.95 -7.28 4.56
C GLY A 126 11.68 -6.75 3.89
N ASP A 127 10.80 -7.63 3.43
CA ASP A 127 9.57 -7.27 2.72
C ASP A 127 8.57 -6.56 3.65
N ALA A 128 8.43 -7.04 4.89
CA ALA A 128 7.67 -6.32 5.91
C ALA A 128 8.24 -4.91 6.15
N ALA A 129 9.57 -4.76 6.21
CA ALA A 129 10.21 -3.47 6.40
C ALA A 129 9.95 -2.53 5.21
N PHE A 130 10.03 -3.03 3.97
CA PHE A 130 9.71 -2.26 2.77
C PHE A 130 8.24 -1.84 2.71
N ASN A 131 7.32 -2.71 3.11
CA ASN A 131 5.90 -2.37 3.22
C ASN A 131 5.69 -1.20 4.20
N VAL A 132 6.28 -1.28 5.41
CA VAL A 132 6.14 -0.22 6.41
C VAL A 132 6.81 1.07 5.95
N ALA A 133 8.02 1.00 5.38
CA ALA A 133 8.74 2.16 4.85
C ALA A 133 7.95 2.84 3.73
N GLY A 134 7.40 2.07 2.79
CA GLY A 134 6.50 2.54 1.76
C GLY A 134 5.31 3.28 2.36
N GLY A 135 4.60 2.66 3.29
CA GLY A 135 3.44 3.27 3.95
C GLY A 135 3.75 4.59 4.65
N VAL A 136 4.88 4.66 5.36
CA VAL A 136 5.38 5.91 5.96
C VAL A 136 5.70 6.95 4.89
N CYS A 137 6.35 6.58 3.78
CA CYS A 137 6.60 7.47 2.65
C CYS A 137 5.29 8.06 2.10
N GLY A 138 4.26 7.23 1.95
CA GLY A 138 2.91 7.67 1.56
C GLY A 138 2.31 8.73 2.49
N VAL A 139 2.46 8.52 3.80
CA VAL A 139 2.04 9.50 4.82
C VAL A 139 2.82 10.81 4.67
N LEU A 140 4.13 10.75 4.48
CA LEU A 140 4.97 11.94 4.31
C LEU A 140 4.57 12.72 3.06
N ILE A 141 4.31 12.04 1.94
CA ILE A 141 3.78 12.65 0.71
C ILE A 141 2.45 13.35 0.99
N ALA A 142 1.54 12.71 1.71
CA ALA A 142 0.26 13.29 2.09
C ALA A 142 0.41 14.56 2.94
N VAL A 143 1.34 14.55 3.90
CA VAL A 143 1.65 15.70 4.76
C VAL A 143 2.24 16.84 3.93
N ALA A 144 3.23 16.56 3.09
CA ALA A 144 3.87 17.54 2.22
C ALA A 144 2.86 18.17 1.26
N ALA A 145 2.02 17.38 0.60
CA ALA A 145 0.98 17.87 -0.30
C ALA A 145 0.00 18.81 0.43
N ARG A 146 -0.45 18.45 1.63
CA ARG A 146 -1.33 19.31 2.45
C ARG A 146 -0.64 20.61 2.85
N TYR A 147 0.64 20.55 3.22
CA TYR A 147 1.43 21.73 3.56
C TYR A 147 1.56 22.69 2.37
N LEU A 148 1.94 22.17 1.20
CA LEU A 148 2.09 22.93 -0.04
C LEU A 148 0.76 23.57 -0.48
N LEU A 149 -0.35 22.84 -0.42
CA LEU A 149 -1.67 23.38 -0.77
C LEU A 149 -2.09 24.51 0.18
N LYS A 150 -1.83 24.36 1.48
CA LYS A 150 -2.16 25.40 2.48
C LYS A 150 -1.36 26.68 2.27
N HIS A 151 -0.11 26.60 1.82
CA HIS A 151 0.76 27.77 1.66
C HIS A 151 0.80 28.34 0.23
N GLY A 152 0.52 27.53 -0.79
CA GLY A 152 0.36 28.01 -2.16
C GLY A 152 -0.84 28.95 -2.33
N GLN A 153 -1.92 28.72 -1.57
CA GLN A 153 -3.11 29.58 -1.56
C GLN A 153 -2.92 30.91 -0.83
N ALA A 154 -1.83 31.08 -0.07
CA ALA A 154 -1.60 32.26 0.75
C ALA A 154 -0.90 33.42 0.01
N ARG A 155 -0.55 33.27 -1.28
CA ARG A 155 -0.06 34.39 -2.09
C ARG A 155 -1.25 35.17 -2.68
N PRO A 156 -1.60 36.36 -2.19
CA PRO A 156 -2.56 37.22 -2.88
C PRO A 156 -2.02 37.55 -4.29
N PRO A 157 -2.90 37.72 -5.29
CA PRO A 157 -2.46 38.17 -6.61
C PRO A 157 -1.72 39.50 -6.47
N ALA A 158 -0.53 39.60 -7.08
CA ALA A 158 0.20 40.85 -7.17
C ALA A 158 -0.70 41.87 -7.89
N ARG A 159 -0.99 42.98 -7.21
CA ARG A 159 -1.75 44.11 -7.77
C ARG A 159 -0.87 44.95 -8.67
#